data_AF-A0A059GBK3-F1
#
_entry.id   AF-A0A059GBK3-F1
#
_cell.length_a   1.000
_cell.length_b   1.000
_cell.length_c   1.000
_cell.angle_alpha   90.00
_cell.angle_beta   90.00
_cell.angle_gamma   90.00
#
_symmetry.space_group_name_H-M   'P 1'
#
loop_
_entity.id
_entity.type
_entity.pdbx_description
1 polymer ?
#
loop_
_entity_poly.entity_id
_entity_poly.type
_entity_poly.pdbx_seq_one_letter_code
_entity_poly.pdbx_strand_id
1 'polypeptide(L)'
;MIATLFVGNAGRMPIALAPFSELISNEENDLDFSVVCSDGQRRLLELAEFAPLQELHVSYDDAPRQLGIGDMADLTCALIEKKSKRQGGPFRLLLLYKTHEQFFIAPPVQELIRRRLSLQAPAFDAVYFLSPHDSEQATVFEVWPSRADPFFTNTTDALLANLHFVRAYPDEFQRHIIDSYVVYKRRT
;
A
#
# COMPACT_ATOMS: atom_id res chain seq x y z
N MET A 1 10.90 3.69 11.99
CA MET A 1 11.45 3.27 10.69
C MET A 1 10.46 3.54 9.54
N ILE A 2 9.26 2.95 9.53
CA ILE A 2 8.29 3.12 8.42
C ILE A 2 7.91 4.59 8.15
N ALA A 3 7.58 5.36 9.19
CA ALA A 3 7.24 6.76 9.02
C ALA A 3 8.41 7.59 8.45
N THR A 4 9.65 7.27 8.83
CA THR A 4 10.87 7.89 8.27
C THR A 4 11.03 7.52 6.79
N LEU A 5 10.82 6.25 6.43
CA LEU A 5 10.83 5.80 5.04
C LEU A 5 9.78 6.54 4.20
N PHE A 6 8.59 6.72 4.74
CA PHE A 6 7.51 7.47 4.09
C PHE A 6 7.94 8.90 3.78
N VAL A 7 8.39 9.65 4.78
CA VAL A 7 8.81 11.04 4.60
C VAL A 7 10.00 11.15 3.63
N GLY A 8 10.96 10.23 3.69
CA GLY A 8 12.14 10.24 2.83
C GLY A 8 11.91 9.82 1.37
N ASN A 9 10.82 9.10 1.08
CA ASN A 9 10.54 8.56 -0.27
C ASN A 9 9.29 9.17 -0.92
N ALA A 10 8.39 9.79 -0.15
CA ALA A 10 7.25 10.52 -0.68
C ALA A 10 7.72 11.81 -1.40
N GLY A 11 7.30 11.98 -2.66
CA GLY A 11 7.74 13.08 -3.52
C GLY A 11 8.59 12.65 -4.74
N ARG A 12 8.99 11.38 -4.82
CA ARG A 12 9.53 10.79 -6.07
C ARG A 12 8.46 10.63 -7.16
N MET A 13 7.19 10.67 -6.78
CA MET A 13 6.02 10.71 -7.66
C MET A 13 5.11 11.88 -7.23
N PRO A 14 4.27 12.43 -8.13
CA PRO A 14 3.31 13.46 -7.77
C PRO A 14 2.31 12.93 -6.73
N ILE A 15 2.33 13.51 -5.53
CA ILE A 15 1.47 13.16 -4.39
C ILE A 15 0.93 14.47 -3.81
N ALA A 16 -0.38 14.56 -3.54
CA ALA A 16 -1.11 15.82 -3.35
C ALA A 16 -0.65 16.65 -2.12
N LEU A 17 -0.03 16.02 -1.11
CA LEU A 17 0.45 16.68 0.11
C LEU A 17 1.96 16.58 0.36
N ALA A 18 2.69 15.97 -0.58
CA ALA A 18 4.15 15.92 -0.54
C ALA A 18 4.75 17.25 -1.05
N PRO A 19 5.97 17.64 -0.62
CA PRO A 19 6.85 16.93 0.32
C PRO A 19 6.33 16.98 1.76
N PHE A 20 6.81 16.02 2.56
CA PHE A 20 6.54 15.93 3.99
C PHE A 20 7.80 16.30 4.78
N SER A 21 7.63 16.90 5.96
CA SER A 21 8.73 17.30 6.85
C SER A 21 8.33 17.23 8.33
N GLU A 22 9.31 17.45 9.22
CA GLU A 22 9.09 17.55 10.68
C GLU A 22 8.33 16.35 11.28
N LEU A 23 8.76 15.13 10.95
CA LEU A 23 8.18 13.92 11.53
C LEU A 23 8.44 13.86 13.03
N ILE A 24 7.37 13.88 13.82
CA ILE A 24 7.41 13.87 15.28
C ILE A 24 6.56 12.72 15.79
N SER A 25 7.11 11.89 16.68
CA SER A 25 6.36 10.83 17.38
C SER A 25 5.45 11.45 18.43
N ASN A 26 4.22 10.96 18.56
CA ASN A 26 3.30 11.41 19.61
C ASN A 26 3.36 10.44 20.81
N GLU A 27 3.29 10.95 22.04
CA GLU A 27 3.34 10.12 23.26
C GLU A 27 1.95 9.66 23.75
N GLU A 28 0.88 10.43 23.50
CA GLU A 28 -0.43 10.26 24.17
C GLU A 28 -1.67 10.23 23.24
N ASN A 29 -1.51 9.98 21.94
CA ASN A 29 -2.66 9.82 21.04
C ASN A 29 -2.71 8.40 20.47
N ASP A 30 -3.92 7.93 20.14
CA ASP A 30 -4.20 6.76 19.29
C ASP A 30 -3.55 6.86 17.89
N LEU A 31 -2.77 7.92 17.61
CA LEU A 31 -2.15 8.28 16.33
C LEU A 31 -0.65 8.43 16.50
N ASP A 32 0.10 7.70 15.68
CA ASP A 32 1.52 7.45 15.91
C ASP A 32 2.41 8.69 15.74
N PHE A 33 2.16 9.52 14.72
CA PHE A 33 3.04 10.64 14.36
C PHE A 33 2.30 11.93 14.00
N SER A 34 3.06 13.02 13.94
CA SER A 34 2.70 14.31 13.34
C SER A 34 3.67 14.62 12.20
N VAL A 35 3.18 15.23 11.12
CA VAL A 35 4.00 15.59 9.95
C VAL A 35 3.51 16.90 9.33
N VAL A 36 4.43 17.74 8.85
CA VAL A 36 4.11 18.96 8.09
C VAL A 36 4.04 18.61 6.60
N CYS A 37 2.99 19.07 5.94
CA CYS A 37 2.72 18.82 4.52
C CYS A 37 3.14 20.02 3.66
N SER A 38 3.05 19.86 2.34
CA SER A 38 3.43 20.90 1.37
C SER A 38 2.61 22.20 1.45
N ASP A 39 1.40 22.13 2.00
CA ASP A 39 0.55 23.30 2.28
C ASP A 39 0.93 24.01 3.59
N GLY A 40 2.01 23.58 4.25
CA GLY A 40 2.46 24.10 5.55
C GLY A 40 1.61 23.65 6.73
N GLN A 41 0.53 22.89 6.50
CA GLN A 41 -0.32 22.41 7.58
C GLN A 41 0.27 21.16 8.21
N ARG A 42 0.16 21.08 9.54
CA ARG A 42 0.51 19.90 10.31
C ARG A 42 -0.67 18.95 10.34
N ARG A 43 -0.43 17.68 10.01
CA ARG A 43 -1.41 16.60 10.07
C ARG A 43 -0.93 15.49 10.98
N LEU A 44 -1.87 14.80 11.63
CA LEU A 44 -1.55 13.57 12.35
C LEU A 44 -1.54 12.40 11.37
N LEU A 45 -0.55 11.53 11.52
CA LEU A 45 -0.28 10.39 10.66
C LEU A 45 -0.49 9.10 11.45
N GLU A 46 -1.49 8.33 11.03
CA GLU A 46 -1.75 6.97 11.50
C GLU A 46 -0.97 5.97 10.66
N LEU A 47 -0.36 4.97 11.29
CA LEU A 47 0.19 3.81 10.60
C LEU A 47 -0.74 2.61 10.74
N ALA A 48 -0.88 1.89 9.65
CA ALA A 48 -1.62 0.64 9.64
C ALA A 48 -0.86 -0.41 8.83
N GLU A 49 -0.49 -1.50 9.49
CA GLU A 49 0.04 -2.67 8.81
C GLU A 49 -1.07 -3.36 8.02
N PHE A 50 -0.81 -3.62 6.73
CA PHE A 50 -1.67 -4.47 5.92
C PHE A 50 -1.12 -5.91 5.92
N ALA A 51 -1.67 -6.71 6.83
CA ALA A 51 -1.44 -8.15 6.93
C ALA A 51 -2.76 -8.83 7.33
N PRO A 52 -3.63 -9.22 6.36
CA PRO A 52 -4.99 -9.70 6.62
C PRO A 52 -5.04 -11.15 7.14
N LEU A 53 -4.12 -11.51 8.03
CA LEU A 53 -3.95 -12.86 8.56
C LEU A 53 -5.16 -13.31 9.40
N GLN A 54 -5.76 -12.38 10.14
CA GLN A 54 -6.93 -12.67 10.97
C GLN A 54 -8.16 -12.95 10.12
N GLU A 55 -8.39 -12.13 9.09
CA GLU A 55 -9.48 -12.28 8.14
C GLU A 55 -9.35 -13.56 7.30
N LEU A 56 -8.12 -13.99 7.05
CA LEU A 56 -7.82 -15.23 6.32
C LEU A 56 -7.71 -16.46 7.23
N HIS A 57 -7.70 -16.30 8.56
CA HIS A 57 -7.50 -17.37 9.54
C HIS A 57 -6.22 -18.19 9.32
N VAL A 58 -5.11 -17.53 8.98
CA VAL A 58 -3.81 -18.17 8.68
C VAL A 58 -2.65 -17.50 9.44
N SER A 59 -1.54 -18.22 9.56
CA SER A 59 -0.27 -17.66 10.01
C SER A 59 0.47 -17.00 8.83
N TYR A 60 1.60 -16.34 9.09
CA TYR A 60 2.48 -15.84 8.02
C TYR A 60 3.03 -16.99 7.13
N ASP A 61 3.36 -18.12 7.74
CA ASP A 61 3.93 -19.27 7.03
C ASP A 61 2.88 -19.95 6.12
N ASP A 62 1.61 -19.88 6.53
CA ASP A 62 0.47 -20.46 5.81
C ASP A 62 -0.27 -19.45 4.93
N ALA A 63 0.15 -18.18 4.93
CA ALA A 63 -0.51 -17.15 4.14
C ALA A 63 -0.41 -17.47 2.64
N PRO A 64 -1.52 -17.30 1.89
CA PRO A 64 -1.52 -17.62 0.48
C PRO A 64 -0.50 -16.76 -0.24
N ARG A 65 0.32 -17.39 -1.10
CA ARG A 65 1.33 -16.67 -1.87
C ARG A 65 0.71 -15.52 -2.66
N GLN A 66 -0.48 -15.73 -3.22
CA GLN A 66 -1.23 -14.75 -3.97
C GLN A 66 -2.67 -14.69 -3.44
N LEU A 67 -3.16 -13.46 -3.25
CA LEU A 67 -4.58 -13.19 -3.05
C LEU A 67 -5.18 -12.68 -4.35
N GLY A 68 -6.47 -12.95 -4.56
CA GLY A 68 -7.22 -12.34 -5.65
C GLY A 68 -7.16 -10.81 -5.57
N ILE A 69 -7.13 -10.14 -6.72
CA ILE A 69 -7.02 -8.68 -6.76
C ILE A 69 -8.25 -8.03 -6.14
N GLY A 70 -9.45 -8.58 -6.40
CA GLY A 70 -10.69 -8.17 -5.74
C GLY A 70 -10.62 -8.33 -4.22
N ASP A 71 -10.27 -9.54 -3.75
CA ASP A 71 -10.18 -9.84 -2.31
C ASP A 71 -9.18 -8.94 -1.59
N MET A 72 -8.00 -8.72 -2.18
CA MET A 72 -6.98 -7.84 -1.58
C MET A 72 -7.47 -6.40 -1.50
N ALA A 73 -8.19 -5.92 -2.53
CA ALA A 73 -8.80 -4.60 -2.51
C ALA A 73 -9.92 -4.51 -1.45
N ASP A 74 -10.73 -5.57 -1.29
CA ASP A 74 -11.81 -5.63 -0.29
C ASP A 74 -11.25 -5.55 1.13
N LEU A 75 -10.24 -6.38 1.42
CA LEU A 75 -9.56 -6.40 2.72
C LEU A 75 -8.88 -5.06 3.01
N THR A 76 -8.25 -4.44 2.01
CA THR A 76 -7.62 -3.13 2.18
C THR A 76 -8.66 -2.04 2.45
N CYS A 77 -9.75 -1.98 1.67
CA CYS A 77 -10.84 -1.04 1.89
C CYS A 77 -11.49 -1.22 3.26
N ALA A 78 -11.71 -2.46 3.71
CA ALA A 78 -12.25 -2.75 5.03
C ALA A 78 -11.32 -2.23 6.16
N LEU A 79 -10.01 -2.40 6.01
CA LEU A 79 -9.02 -1.85 6.95
C LEU A 79 -9.07 -0.31 6.97
N ILE A 80 -9.10 0.33 5.79
CA ILE A 80 -9.23 1.80 5.68
C ILE A 80 -10.52 2.28 6.34
N GLU A 81 -11.64 1.62 6.09
CA GLU A 81 -12.93 1.98 6.69
C GLU A 81 -12.90 1.85 8.21
N LYS A 82 -12.36 0.74 8.73
CA LYS A 82 -12.20 0.51 10.17
C LYS A 82 -11.35 1.62 10.82
N LYS A 83 -10.23 1.98 10.20
CA LYS A 83 -9.34 3.06 10.66
C LYS A 83 -10.01 4.42 10.54
N SER A 84 -10.72 4.67 9.44
CA SER A 84 -11.48 5.90 9.20
C SER A 84 -12.56 6.13 10.26
N LYS A 85 -13.25 5.07 10.69
CA LYS A 85 -14.29 5.18 11.75
C LYS A 85 -13.69 5.48 13.13
N ARG A 86 -12.49 4.95 13.42
CA ARG A 86 -11.87 5.08 14.74
C ARG A 86 -11.00 6.33 14.90
N GLN A 87 -10.20 6.64 13.88
CA GLN A 87 -9.11 7.63 13.94
C GLN A 87 -9.23 8.73 12.87
N GLY A 88 -10.25 8.65 12.01
CA GLY A 88 -10.49 9.64 10.98
C GLY A 88 -10.92 11.02 11.53
N GLY A 89 -10.85 12.02 10.67
CA GLY A 89 -11.16 13.42 10.98
C GLY A 89 -10.36 14.38 10.10
N PRO A 90 -10.57 15.70 10.26
CA PRO A 90 -9.78 16.70 9.55
C PRO A 90 -8.32 16.64 9.99
N PHE A 91 -7.39 16.95 9.07
CA PHE A 91 -5.94 16.95 9.35
C PHE A 91 -5.44 15.57 9.80
N ARG A 92 -5.97 14.51 9.17
CA ARG A 92 -5.60 13.12 9.40
C ARG A 92 -5.09 12.48 8.11
N LEU A 93 -3.97 11.79 8.21
CA LEU A 93 -3.40 10.97 7.15
C LEU A 93 -3.38 9.52 7.60
N LEU A 94 -3.62 8.61 6.66
CA LEU A 94 -3.43 7.17 6.88
C LEU A 94 -2.29 6.66 6.00
N LEU A 95 -1.31 6.00 6.61
CA LEU A 95 -0.23 5.29 5.93
C LEU A 95 -0.41 3.78 6.12
N LEU A 96 -0.84 3.11 5.07
CA LEU A 96 -0.81 1.67 4.99
C LEU A 96 0.60 1.21 4.60
N TYR A 97 1.09 0.14 5.20
CA TYR A 97 2.37 -0.47 4.79
C TYR A 97 2.31 -1.99 4.81
N LYS A 98 3.09 -2.64 3.95
CA LYS A 98 3.31 -4.09 4.00
C LYS A 98 4.53 -4.41 4.86
N THR A 99 4.48 -5.53 5.57
CA THR A 99 5.62 -6.15 6.25
C THR A 99 6.11 -7.42 5.54
N HIS A 100 5.25 -8.01 4.71
CA HIS A 100 5.55 -9.25 3.98
C HIS A 100 5.27 -9.10 2.48
N GLU A 101 6.08 -9.74 1.65
CA GLU A 101 5.97 -9.65 0.19
C GLU A 101 4.66 -10.19 -0.37
N GLN A 102 4.01 -11.13 0.32
CA GLN A 102 2.73 -11.69 -0.13
C GLN A 102 1.59 -10.66 -0.09
N PHE A 103 1.72 -9.60 0.73
CA PHE A 103 0.72 -8.54 0.89
C PHE A 103 1.02 -7.28 0.07
N PHE A 104 1.78 -7.43 -1.00
CA PHE A 104 2.03 -6.32 -1.92
C PHE A 104 0.78 -5.93 -2.68
N ILE A 105 0.34 -4.68 -2.46
CA ILE A 105 -0.78 -4.07 -3.17
C ILE A 105 -0.31 -3.63 -4.57
N ALA A 106 -0.52 -4.51 -5.55
CA ALA A 106 -0.15 -4.27 -6.94
C ALA A 106 -1.00 -3.16 -7.60
N PRO A 107 -0.55 -2.54 -8.72
CA PRO A 107 -1.25 -1.43 -9.34
C PRO A 107 -2.76 -1.66 -9.64
N PRO A 108 -3.20 -2.84 -10.13
CA PRO A 108 -4.64 -3.07 -10.31
C PRO A 108 -5.43 -3.10 -9.00
N VAL A 109 -4.81 -3.56 -7.90
CA VAL A 109 -5.42 -3.52 -6.55
C VAL A 109 -5.54 -2.06 -6.10
N GLN A 110 -4.48 -1.26 -6.27
CA GLN A 110 -4.49 0.17 -5.94
C GLN A 110 -5.58 0.92 -6.70
N GLU A 111 -5.78 0.59 -7.98
CA GLU A 111 -6.84 1.17 -8.80
C GLU A 111 -8.23 0.82 -8.29
N LEU A 112 -8.50 -0.45 -7.95
CA LEU A 112 -9.78 -0.84 -7.35
C LEU A 112 -10.03 -0.09 -6.03
N ILE A 113 -9.01 0.05 -5.19
CA ILE A 113 -9.09 0.81 -3.95
C ILE A 113 -9.45 2.27 -4.25
N ARG A 114 -8.74 2.94 -5.17
CA ARG A 114 -9.03 4.34 -5.58
C ARG A 114 -10.48 4.50 -6.01
N ARG A 115 -10.98 3.62 -6.88
CA ARG A 115 -12.37 3.66 -7.36
C ARG A 115 -13.37 3.52 -6.22
N ARG A 116 -13.16 2.56 -5.33
CA ARG A 116 -14.05 2.34 -4.18
C ARG A 116 -14.05 3.53 -3.22
N LEU A 117 -12.88 4.07 -2.90
CA LEU A 117 -12.75 5.27 -2.07
C LEU A 117 -13.35 6.52 -2.74
N SER A 118 -13.40 6.58 -4.08
CA SER A 118 -14.11 7.66 -4.79
C SER A 118 -15.63 7.60 -4.66
N LEU A 119 -16.19 6.40 -4.45
CA LEU A 119 -17.61 6.21 -4.17
C LEU A 119 -17.92 6.46 -2.69
N GLN A 120 -16.99 6.11 -1.80
CA GLN A 120 -17.10 6.28 -0.36
C GLN A 120 -15.79 6.84 0.20
N ALA A 121 -15.71 8.17 0.26
CA ALA A 121 -14.53 8.86 0.75
C ALA A 121 -14.23 8.47 2.21
N PRO A 122 -12.99 8.10 2.55
CA PRO A 122 -12.60 7.90 3.94
C PRO A 122 -12.52 9.25 4.66
N ALA A 123 -12.66 9.23 5.99
CA ALA A 123 -12.47 10.39 6.85
C ALA A 123 -10.96 10.66 7.10
N PHE A 124 -10.18 10.72 6.03
CA PHE A 124 -8.78 11.11 6.03
C PHE A 124 -8.56 12.12 4.90
N ASP A 125 -7.67 13.09 5.12
CA ASP A 125 -7.29 14.06 4.08
C ASP A 125 -6.59 13.34 2.91
N ALA A 126 -5.80 12.30 3.21
CA ALA A 126 -5.21 11.41 2.22
C ALA A 126 -4.91 10.03 2.83
N VAL A 127 -4.88 9.02 1.95
CA VAL A 127 -4.45 7.66 2.27
C VAL A 127 -3.30 7.29 1.35
N TYR A 128 -2.23 6.79 1.94
CA TYR A 128 -1.02 6.35 1.26
C TYR A 128 -0.79 4.86 1.47
N PHE A 129 -0.15 4.22 0.50
CA PHE A 129 0.43 2.90 0.64
C PHE A 129 1.94 2.98 0.49
N LEU A 130 2.67 2.35 1.41
CA LEU A 130 4.11 2.24 1.39
C LEU A 130 4.54 0.78 1.25
N SER A 131 5.37 0.54 0.25
CA SER A 131 6.04 -0.73 0.01
C SER A 131 7.52 -0.58 0.34
N PRO A 132 8.00 -1.04 1.51
CA PRO A 132 9.43 -1.04 1.80
C PRO A 132 10.15 -2.03 0.87
N HIS A 133 11.33 -1.64 0.40
CA HIS A 133 12.25 -2.50 -0.35
C HIS A 133 13.47 -2.85 0.50
N ASP A 134 13.91 -1.91 1.34
CA ASP A 134 14.95 -2.10 2.35
C ASP A 134 14.79 -1.05 3.49
N SER A 135 15.82 -0.84 4.31
CA SER A 135 15.80 0.10 5.43
C SER A 135 15.80 1.58 5.04
N GLU A 136 16.12 1.91 3.79
CA GLU A 136 16.26 3.28 3.28
C GLU A 136 15.33 3.58 2.09
N GLN A 137 15.00 2.57 1.30
CA GLN A 137 14.22 2.69 0.08
C GLN A 137 12.81 2.10 0.24
N ALA A 138 11.84 2.86 -0.25
CA ALA A 138 10.45 2.43 -0.36
C ALA A 138 9.80 3.06 -1.58
N THR A 139 8.73 2.44 -2.08
CA THR A 139 7.80 3.11 -2.99
C THR A 139 6.56 3.54 -2.23
N VAL A 140 6.17 4.80 -2.41
CA VAL A 140 4.99 5.40 -1.79
C VAL A 140 4.00 5.74 -2.89
N PHE A 141 2.75 5.32 -2.69
CA PHE A 141 1.65 5.58 -3.60
C PHE A 141 0.52 6.32 -2.86
N GLU A 142 -0.08 7.30 -3.52
CA GLU A 142 -1.34 7.88 -3.07
C GLU A 142 -2.49 7.00 -3.58
N VAL A 143 -3.32 6.51 -2.65
CA VAL A 143 -4.53 5.74 -2.96
C VAL A 143 -5.80 6.59 -2.76
N TRP A 144 -5.70 7.70 -2.04
CA TRP A 144 -6.74 8.72 -1.91
C TRP A 144 -6.07 10.07 -1.59
N PRO A 145 -6.49 11.20 -2.20
CA PRO A 145 -7.64 11.41 -3.09
C PRO A 145 -7.35 11.14 -4.59
N SER A 146 -6.24 10.45 -4.91
CA SER A 146 -5.78 10.21 -6.27
C SER A 146 -6.87 9.75 -7.24
N ARG A 147 -6.80 10.24 -8.48
CA ARG A 147 -7.72 9.86 -9.56
C ARG A 147 -7.38 8.46 -10.07
N ALA A 148 -8.37 7.83 -10.69
CA ALA A 148 -8.18 6.61 -11.47
C ALA A 148 -6.98 6.78 -12.42
N ASP A 149 -6.12 5.77 -12.48
CA ASP A 149 -4.96 5.79 -13.37
C ASP A 149 -5.44 5.73 -14.82
N PRO A 150 -4.98 6.63 -15.71
CA PRO A 150 -5.35 6.62 -17.12
C PRO A 150 -5.16 5.25 -17.80
N PHE A 151 -4.18 4.46 -17.35
CA PHE A 151 -3.92 3.10 -17.85
C PHE A 151 -5.13 2.17 -17.69
N PHE A 152 -5.94 2.34 -16.63
CA PHE A 152 -7.09 1.50 -16.34
C PHE A 152 -8.44 2.09 -16.78
N THR A 153 -8.45 3.22 -17.49
CA THR A 153 -9.68 3.95 -17.88
C THR A 153 -10.71 3.06 -18.59
N ASN A 154 -10.25 2.13 -19.42
CA ASN A 154 -11.13 1.25 -20.21
C ASN A 154 -11.34 -0.13 -19.57
N THR A 155 -10.87 -0.33 -18.34
CA THR A 155 -10.96 -1.60 -17.62
C THR A 155 -12.05 -1.50 -16.56
N THR A 156 -13.04 -2.39 -16.59
CA THR A 156 -14.09 -2.43 -15.56
C THR A 156 -13.57 -3.01 -14.25
N ASP A 157 -14.26 -2.75 -13.15
CA ASP A 157 -13.89 -3.30 -11.83
C ASP A 157 -13.93 -4.83 -11.83
N ALA A 158 -14.92 -5.42 -12.50
CA ALA A 158 -15.01 -6.87 -12.67
C ALA A 158 -13.80 -7.43 -13.44
N LEU A 159 -13.34 -6.74 -14.48
CA LEU A 159 -12.16 -7.17 -15.23
C LEU A 159 -10.88 -7.02 -14.39
N LEU A 160 -10.71 -5.88 -13.68
CA LEU A 160 -9.58 -5.65 -12.78
C LEU A 160 -9.49 -6.72 -11.69
N ALA A 161 -10.61 -7.05 -11.04
CA ALA A 161 -10.68 -8.02 -9.95
C ALA A 161 -10.25 -9.44 -10.38
N ASN A 162 -10.43 -9.77 -11.66
CA ASN A 162 -10.09 -11.07 -12.24
C ASN A 162 -8.74 -11.07 -13.00
N LEU A 163 -7.97 -9.97 -12.97
CA LEU A 163 -6.63 -9.99 -13.54
C LEU A 163 -5.74 -10.94 -12.72
N HIS A 164 -5.01 -11.82 -13.41
CA HIS A 164 -4.04 -12.70 -12.79
C HIS A 164 -2.67 -12.05 -12.79
N PHE A 165 -2.21 -11.59 -11.64
CA PHE A 165 -0.87 -11.07 -11.49
C PHE A 165 0.09 -12.21 -11.12
N VAL A 166 0.86 -12.69 -12.10
CA VAL A 166 1.89 -13.70 -11.83
C VAL A 166 3.08 -13.01 -11.18
N ARG A 167 3.21 -13.17 -9.87
CA ARG A 167 4.42 -12.80 -9.14
C ARG A 167 5.42 -13.96 -9.19
N ALA A 168 6.64 -13.65 -9.62
CA ALA A 168 7.76 -14.57 -9.58
C ALA A 168 8.37 -14.58 -8.17
N TYR A 169 8.33 -15.72 -7.47
CA TYR A 169 9.04 -15.89 -6.20
C TYR A 169 10.41 -16.53 -6.45
N PRO A 170 11.51 -16.07 -5.81
CA PRO A 170 12.85 -16.60 -6.08
C PRO A 170 12.98 -18.12 -5.93
N ASP A 171 12.25 -18.71 -4.99
CA ASP A 171 12.21 -20.16 -4.73
C ASP A 171 11.49 -20.96 -5.82
N GLU A 172 10.63 -20.30 -6.62
CA GLU A 172 10.00 -20.89 -7.80
C GLU A 172 10.97 -21.01 -8.98
N PHE A 173 12.15 -20.39 -8.93
CA PHE A 173 13.11 -20.45 -10.04
C PHE A 173 14.37 -21.21 -9.64
N GLN A 174 14.82 -22.09 -10.52
CA GLN A 174 16.13 -22.69 -10.47
C GLN A 174 17.09 -21.88 -11.35
N ARG A 175 18.23 -21.51 -10.76
CA ARG A 175 19.32 -20.84 -11.48
C ARG A 175 20.07 -21.87 -12.33
N HIS A 176 20.15 -21.64 -13.63
CA HIS A 176 20.94 -22.40 -14.59
C HIS A 176 22.00 -21.50 -15.22
N ILE A 177 23.19 -22.06 -15.49
CA ILE A 177 24.22 -21.41 -16.28
C ILE A 177 24.23 -22.12 -17.63
N ILE A 178 23.96 -21.41 -18.72
CA ILE A 178 23.99 -21.92 -20.09
C ILE A 178 25.02 -21.09 -20.84
N ASP A 179 26.11 -21.74 -21.25
CA ASP A 179 27.31 -21.09 -21.77
C ASP A 179 27.86 -20.03 -20.79
N SER A 180 27.76 -18.74 -21.14
CA SER A 180 28.14 -17.59 -20.31
C SER A 180 26.96 -16.83 -19.70
N TYR A 181 25.72 -17.30 -19.89
CA TYR A 181 24.50 -16.64 -19.43
C TYR A 181 23.91 -17.29 -18.19
N VAL A 182 23.37 -16.46 -17.29
CA VAL A 182 22.55 -16.91 -16.15
C VAL A 182 21.09 -16.89 -16.57
N VAL A 183 20.45 -18.05 -16.57
CA VAL A 183 19.03 -18.24 -16.92
C VAL A 183 18.29 -18.79 -15.71
N TYR A 184 17.17 -18.17 -15.35
CA TYR A 184 16.28 -18.65 -14.28
C TYR A 184 15.10 -19.39 -14.93
N LYS A 185 14.98 -20.69 -14.66
CA LYS A 185 13.82 -21.50 -15.13
C LYS A 185 12.89 -21.75 -13.97
N ARG A 186 11.58 -21.64 -14.18
CA ARG A 186 10.60 -21.98 -13.16
C ARG A 186 10.69 -23.49 -12.85
N ARG A 187 10.72 -23.86 -11.58
CA ARG A 187 10.61 -25.25 -11.13
C ARG A 187 9.23 -25.75 -11.54
N THR A 188 9.20 -26.76 -12.41
CA THR A 188 7.99 -27.51 -12.79
C THR A 188 7.64 -28.55 -11.76
#